data_AF-A0A966EGY3-F1
#
_entry.id   AF-A0A966EGY3-F1
#
_cell.length_a   1.000
_cell.length_b   1.000
_cell.length_c   1.000
_cell.angle_alpha   90.00
_cell.angle_beta   90.00
_cell.angle_gamma   90.00
#
_symmetry.space_group_name_H-M   'P 1'
#
loop_
_entity.id
_entity.type
_entity.pdbx_description
1 polymer ?
#
loop_
_entity_poly.entity_id
_entity_poly.type
_entity_poly.pdbx_seq_one_letter_code
_entity_poly.pdbx_strand_id
1 'polypeptide(L)'
;MQATWVVVADRNCATVFSVPRGLARLRELAELHYSPMPVNGDAGEPCGGDIQASEPVPDCVERQARGFATQVALYVEKARLDLRFDELILVAGPTFLSYLRESLGQTVRDALVAEIPKNLVGVQRETLQEQVLRVL
;
A
#
# COMPACT_ATOMS: atom_id res chain seq x y z
N MET A 1 22.54 3.20 6.12
CA MET A 1 21.97 3.81 4.89
C MET A 1 20.58 4.29 5.26
N GLN A 2 20.27 5.58 5.13
CA GLN A 2 18.98 6.14 5.52
C GLN A 2 18.22 6.44 4.22
N ALA A 3 17.30 5.56 3.83
CA ALA A 3 16.43 5.77 2.67
C ALA A 3 14.98 5.81 3.14
N THR A 4 14.21 6.73 2.56
CA THR A 4 12.78 6.86 2.83
C THR A 4 12.03 6.02 1.81
N TRP A 5 11.14 5.14 2.28
CA TRP A 5 10.26 4.39 1.41
C TRP A 5 8.93 5.11 1.26
N VAL A 6 8.43 5.14 0.03
CA VAL A 6 7.18 5.78 -0.33
C VAL A 6 6.30 4.72 -0.94
N VAL A 7 5.24 4.33 -0.24
CA VAL A 7 4.32 3.30 -0.70
C VAL A 7 3.07 4.00 -1.20
N VAL A 8 2.86 3.90 -2.51
CA VAL A 8 1.69 4.46 -3.19
C VAL A 8 0.71 3.34 -3.41
N ALA A 9 -0.35 3.30 -2.61
CA ALA A 9 -1.31 2.21 -2.61
C ALA A 9 -2.73 2.69 -2.93
N ASP A 10 -3.48 1.83 -3.60
CA ASP A 10 -4.90 1.92 -3.86
C ASP A 10 -5.57 0.59 -3.50
N ARG A 11 -6.89 0.48 -3.69
CA ARG A 11 -7.68 -0.73 -3.42
C ARG A 11 -7.17 -2.00 -4.13
N ASN A 12 -6.45 -1.88 -5.26
CA ASN A 12 -6.01 -3.04 -6.06
C ASN A 12 -4.52 -3.12 -6.35
N CYS A 13 -3.78 -2.02 -6.28
CA CYS A 13 -2.36 -1.96 -6.65
C CYS A 13 -1.59 -1.12 -5.63
N ALA A 14 -0.33 -1.46 -5.38
CA ALA A 14 0.56 -0.71 -4.53
C ALA A 14 1.97 -0.70 -5.12
N THR A 15 2.49 0.48 -5.40
CA THR A 15 3.85 0.64 -5.92
C THR A 15 4.73 1.20 -4.82
N VAL A 16 5.86 0.54 -4.58
CA VAL A 16 6.84 0.91 -3.56
C VAL A 16 7.99 1.63 -4.25
N PHE A 17 8.25 2.85 -3.79
CA PHE A 17 9.37 3.66 -4.22
C PHE A 17 10.36 3.85 -3.06
N SER A 18 11.62 4.05 -3.39
CA SER A 18 12.67 4.43 -2.46
C SER A 18 13.24 5.78 -2.87
N VAL A 19 13.37 6.66 -1.89
CA VAL A 19 14.00 7.96 -1.99
C VAL A 19 15.25 7.93 -1.11
N PRO A 20 16.44 7.77 -1.70
CA PRO A 20 17.68 7.87 -0.96
C PRO A 20 17.88 9.32 -0.46
N ARG A 21 18.32 9.51 0.79
CA ARG A 21 18.58 10.85 1.33
C ARG A 21 19.57 11.62 0.44
N GLY A 22 19.18 12.83 0.03
CA GLY A 22 19.96 13.71 -0.84
C GLY A 22 19.66 13.57 -2.34
N LEU A 23 18.81 12.62 -2.74
CA LEU A 23 18.35 12.47 -4.12
C LEU A 23 16.88 12.85 -4.22
N ALA A 24 16.58 13.87 -5.02
CA ALA A 24 15.22 14.29 -5.34
C ALA A 24 14.58 13.39 -6.42
N ARG A 25 14.78 12.08 -6.36
CA ARG A 25 14.27 11.13 -7.35
C ARG A 25 13.71 9.88 -6.71
N LEU A 26 12.46 9.55 -7.04
CA LEU A 26 11.84 8.29 -6.63
C LEU A 26 12.38 7.16 -7.50
N ARG A 27 12.87 6.11 -6.85
CA ARG A 27 13.25 4.87 -7.51
C ARG A 27 12.20 3.80 -7.19
N GLU A 28 11.53 3.32 -8.22
CA GLU A 28 10.61 2.19 -8.10
C GLU A 28 11.39 0.95 -7.65
N LEU A 29 10.93 0.32 -6.56
CA LEU A 29 11.52 -0.88 -6.00
C LEU A 29 10.69 -2.12 -6.34
N ALA A 30 9.37 -2.01 -6.20
CA ALA A 30 8.45 -3.11 -6.40
C ALA A 30 7.05 -2.60 -6.71
N GLU A 31 6.29 -3.40 -7.45
CA GLU A 31 4.86 -3.21 -7.64
C GLU A 31 4.13 -4.45 -7.12
N LEU A 32 3.15 -4.22 -6.25
CA LEU A 32 2.29 -5.22 -5.67
C LEU A 32 0.90 -5.06 -6.27
N HIS A 33 0.32 -6.18 -6.66
CA HIS A 33 -1.08 -6.26 -7.05
C HIS A 33 -1.83 -7.07 -6.00
N TYR A 34 -3.10 -6.74 -5.81
CA TYR A 34 -3.97 -7.59 -5.01
C TYR A 34 -4.01 -8.98 -5.63
N SER A 35 -3.56 -9.96 -4.86
CA SER A 35 -3.69 -11.37 -5.20
C SER A 35 -4.56 -12.02 -4.12
N PRO A 36 -5.69 -12.65 -4.48
CA PRO A 36 -6.47 -13.38 -3.50
C PRO A 36 -5.62 -14.53 -2.97
N MET A 37 -5.13 -14.42 -1.74
CA MET A 37 -4.51 -15.54 -1.07
C MET A 37 -5.59 -16.60 -0.80
N PRO A 38 -5.36 -17.88 -1.11
CA PRO A 38 -6.28 -18.92 -0.68
C PRO A 38 -6.21 -19.00 0.85
N VAL A 39 -7.19 -18.41 1.54
CA VAL A 39 -7.33 -18.55 2.98
C VAL A 39 -7.73 -20.00 3.25
N ASN A 40 -6.75 -20.82 3.62
CA ASN A 40 -6.98 -22.22 3.93
C ASN A 40 -7.55 -22.33 5.35
N GLY A 41 -8.85 -22.12 5.51
CA GLY A 41 -9.54 -22.33 6.78
C GLY A 41 -10.75 -21.43 6.95
N ASP A 42 -11.90 -22.08 6.95
CA ASP A 42 -13.24 -21.59 7.32
C ASP A 42 -14.03 -20.85 6.23
N ALA A 43 -15.26 -21.34 6.05
CA ALA A 43 -16.15 -21.08 4.93
C ALA A 43 -16.61 -19.61 4.85
N GLY A 44 -15.85 -18.81 4.11
CA GLY A 44 -16.38 -17.62 3.44
C GLY A 44 -16.30 -17.87 1.94
N GLU A 45 -17.46 -18.09 1.31
CA GLU A 45 -17.61 -18.25 -0.14
C GLU A 45 -16.59 -17.40 -0.91
N PRO A 46 -15.84 -17.97 -1.88
CA PRO A 46 -15.07 -17.12 -2.80
C PRO A 46 -16.07 -16.14 -3.42
N CYS A 47 -15.74 -14.85 -3.48
CA CYS A 47 -16.44 -13.95 -4.40
C CYS A 47 -16.18 -14.47 -5.82
N GLY A 48 -16.99 -15.43 -6.25
CA GLY A 48 -16.66 -16.35 -7.34
C GLY A 48 -17.59 -17.56 -7.35
N GLY A 49 -18.86 -17.35 -7.02
CA GLY A 49 -19.94 -18.19 -7.53
C GLY A 49 -20.38 -17.56 -8.86
N ASP A 50 -20.36 -18.37 -9.92
CA ASP A 50 -20.84 -18.09 -11.27
C ASP A 50 -22.01 -17.08 -11.30
N ILE A 51 -21.78 -15.86 -11.80
CA ILE A 51 -22.84 -15.03 -12.41
C ILE A 51 -22.20 -13.95 -13.28
N GLN A 52 -22.25 -14.22 -14.57
CA GLN A 52 -22.59 -13.28 -15.64
C GLN A 52 -23.04 -11.90 -15.14
N ALA A 53 -22.24 -10.86 -15.42
CA ALA A 53 -22.61 -9.45 -15.47
C ALA A 53 -23.53 -8.94 -14.33
N SER A 54 -22.97 -8.57 -13.17
CA SER A 54 -23.64 -7.65 -12.24
C SER A 54 -22.59 -6.94 -11.38
N GLU A 55 -22.86 -5.68 -11.05
CA GLU A 55 -21.98 -4.75 -10.36
C GLU A 55 -21.34 -5.37 -9.10
N PRO A 56 -20.05 -5.07 -8.79
CA PRO A 56 -19.38 -5.65 -7.64
C PRO A 56 -20.12 -5.28 -6.35
N VAL A 57 -20.54 -6.29 -5.59
CA VAL A 57 -21.19 -6.08 -4.29
C VAL A 57 -20.24 -5.28 -3.37
N PRO A 58 -20.71 -4.20 -2.71
CA PRO A 58 -19.86 -3.28 -1.96
C PRO A 58 -19.04 -4.01 -0.88
N ASP A 59 -19.63 -4.98 -0.19
CA ASP A 59 -18.96 -5.81 0.81
C ASP A 59 -17.74 -6.57 0.27
N CYS A 60 -17.73 -6.98 -1.00
CA CYS A 60 -16.61 -7.72 -1.56
C CYS A 60 -15.43 -6.79 -1.89
N VAL A 61 -15.72 -5.57 -2.36
CA VAL A 61 -14.70 -4.55 -2.65
C VAL A 61 -14.00 -4.12 -1.36
N GLU A 62 -14.75 -3.93 -0.28
CA GLU A 62 -14.16 -3.58 1.02
C GLU A 62 -13.33 -4.72 1.60
N ARG A 63 -13.81 -5.96 1.50
CA ARG A 63 -13.08 -7.15 1.96
C ARG A 63 -11.77 -7.35 1.18
N GLN A 64 -11.80 -7.13 -0.12
CA GLN A 64 -10.63 -7.14 -0.99
C GLN A 64 -9.62 -6.04 -0.60
N ALA A 65 -10.08 -4.80 -0.42
CA ALA A 65 -9.23 -3.69 -0.02
C ALA A 65 -8.57 -3.95 1.35
N ARG A 66 -9.33 -4.50 2.31
CA ARG A 66 -8.79 -4.88 3.63
C ARG A 66 -7.76 -6.00 3.54
N GLY A 67 -8.03 -7.03 2.73
CA GLY A 67 -7.07 -8.09 2.45
C GLY A 67 -5.78 -7.54 1.82
N PHE A 68 -5.92 -6.61 0.87
CA PHE A 68 -4.79 -5.97 0.23
C PHE A 68 -3.96 -5.12 1.20
N ALA A 69 -4.63 -4.32 2.04
CA ALA A 69 -3.97 -3.52 3.08
C ALA A 69 -3.11 -4.40 4.00
N THR A 70 -3.60 -5.58 4.39
CA THR A 70 -2.82 -6.56 5.16
C THR A 70 -1.60 -7.08 4.39
N GLN A 71 -1.76 -7.40 3.10
CA GLN A 71 -0.65 -7.85 2.27
C GLN A 71 0.46 -6.78 2.14
N VAL A 72 0.06 -5.52 1.94
CA VAL A 72 0.99 -4.38 1.88
C VAL A 72 1.66 -4.16 3.23
N ALA A 73 0.90 -4.21 4.33
CA ALA A 73 1.45 -4.06 5.69
C ALA A 73 2.52 -5.12 5.98
N LEU A 74 2.26 -6.39 5.67
CA LEU A 74 3.24 -7.49 5.83
C LEU A 74 4.50 -7.28 5.00
N TYR A 75 4.35 -6.80 3.75
CA TYR A 75 5.49 -6.52 2.88
C TYR A 75 6.40 -5.43 3.47
N VAL A 76 5.80 -4.32 3.89
CA VAL A 76 6.52 -3.18 4.47
C VAL A 76 7.13 -3.54 5.82
N GLU A 77 6.42 -4.31 6.65
CA GLU A 77 6.92 -4.81 7.93
C GLU A 77 8.15 -5.69 7.74
N LYS A 78 8.11 -6.64 6.79
CA LYS A 78 9.26 -7.46 6.45
C LYS A 78 10.45 -6.62 6.00
N ALA A 79 10.21 -5.60 5.18
CA ALA A 79 11.28 -4.70 4.74
C ALA A 79 11.85 -3.82 5.87
N ARG A 80 11.02 -3.45 6.86
CA ARG A 80 11.47 -2.75 8.06
C ARG A 80 12.35 -3.63 8.93
N LEU A 81 11.95 -4.90 9.11
CA LEU A 81 12.75 -5.91 9.83
C LEU A 81 14.10 -6.17 9.15
N ASP A 82 14.13 -6.12 7.81
CA ASP A 82 15.34 -6.26 6.99
C ASP A 82 16.17 -4.95 6.92
N LEU A 83 15.79 -3.91 7.68
CA LEU A 83 16.44 -2.59 7.75
C LEU A 83 16.64 -1.94 6.37
N ARG A 84 15.72 -2.16 5.44
CA ARG A 84 15.80 -1.61 4.07
C ARG A 84 15.46 -0.13 3.97
N PHE A 85 14.76 0.39 4.98
CA PHE A 85 14.36 1.79 5.06
C PHE A 85 14.32 2.26 6.51
N ASP A 86 14.53 3.57 6.69
CA ASP A 86 14.51 4.23 7.99
C ASP A 86 13.17 4.96 8.22
N GLU A 87 12.62 5.51 7.14
CA GLU A 87 11.42 6.33 7.16
C GLU A 87 10.42 5.78 6.13
N LEU A 88 9.13 5.86 6.42
CA LEU A 88 8.05 5.41 5.57
C LEU A 88 7.04 6.53 5.34
N ILE A 89 6.64 6.70 4.09
CA ILE A 89 5.57 7.60 3.66
C ILE A 89 4.50 6.74 2.98
N LEU A 90 3.27 6.86 3.45
CA LEU A 90 2.11 6.17 2.86
C LEU A 90 1.31 7.15 2.02
N VAL A 91 1.02 6.77 0.78
CA VAL A 91 0.22 7.57 -0.15
C VAL A 91 -0.95 6.72 -0.62
N ALA A 92 -2.14 6.98 -0.09
CA ALA A 92 -3.33 6.25 -0.48
C ALA A 92 -4.59 7.07 -0.24
N GLY A 93 -5.73 6.62 -0.77
CA GLY A 93 -7.02 7.22 -0.41
C GLY A 93 -7.29 7.12 1.11
N PRO A 94 -8.02 8.08 1.72
CA PRO A 94 -8.23 8.14 3.17
C PRO A 94 -8.87 6.86 3.76
N THR A 95 -9.78 6.23 3.02
CA THR A 95 -10.39 4.95 3.41
C THR A 95 -9.35 3.84 3.45
N PHE A 96 -8.49 3.74 2.43
CA PHE A 96 -7.47 2.71 2.35
C PHE A 96 -6.34 2.92 3.38
N LEU A 97 -5.98 4.18 3.66
CA LEU A 97 -5.07 4.51 4.75
C LEU A 97 -5.63 4.04 6.10
N SER A 98 -6.94 4.15 6.32
CA SER A 98 -7.56 3.65 7.55
C SER A 98 -7.34 2.13 7.67
N TYR A 99 -7.59 1.36 6.61
CA TYR A 99 -7.33 -0.08 6.60
C TYR A 99 -5.85 -0.44 6.78
N LEU A 100 -4.94 0.29 6.12
CA LEU A 100 -3.50 0.10 6.33
C LEU A 100 -3.13 0.34 7.79
N ARG A 101 -3.61 1.43 8.40
CA ARG A 101 -3.32 1.75 9.80
C ARG A 101 -3.83 0.68 10.75
N GLU A 102 -4.95 0.03 10.45
CA GLU A 102 -5.44 -1.11 11.25
C GLU A 102 -4.57 -2.35 11.09
N SER A 103 -4.07 -2.63 9.88
CA SER A 103 -3.24 -3.81 9.60
C SER A 103 -1.74 -3.62 9.90
N LEU A 104 -1.25 -2.37 10.01
CA LEU A 104 0.16 -2.06 10.24
C LEU A 104 0.57 -2.35 11.69
N GLY A 105 1.64 -3.12 11.86
CA GLY A 105 2.28 -3.36 13.15
C GLY A 105 2.96 -2.12 13.72
N GLN A 106 3.22 -2.14 15.04
CA GLN A 106 3.80 -1.01 15.78
C GLN A 106 5.14 -0.53 15.19
N THR A 107 6.01 -1.45 14.78
CA THR A 107 7.33 -1.14 14.21
C THR A 107 7.26 -0.32 12.93
N VAL A 108 6.26 -0.59 12.08
CA VAL A 108 6.08 0.16 10.83
C VAL A 108 5.45 1.52 11.10
N ARG A 109 4.56 1.61 12.10
CA ARG A 109 3.95 2.87 12.53
C ARG A 109 4.97 3.82 13.16
N ASP A 110 5.96 3.29 13.87
CA ASP A 110 7.09 4.07 14.39
C ASP A 110 7.96 4.63 13.25
N ALA A 111 8.12 3.87 12.16
CA ALA A 111 8.83 4.32 10.96
C ALA A 111 8.03 5.30 10.10
N LEU A 112 6.72 5.45 10.35
CA LEU A 112 5.81 6.24 9.53
C LEU A 112 6.01 7.73 9.81
N VAL A 113 6.64 8.44 8.88
CA VAL A 113 6.93 9.87 9.03
C VAL A 113 5.82 10.75 8.46
N ALA A 114 5.11 10.26 7.44
CA ALA A 114 4.02 11.02 6.83
C ALA A 114 2.97 10.13 6.13
N GLU A 115 1.75 10.65 6.07
CA GLU A 115 0.61 10.05 5.38
C GLU A 115 0.02 11.08 4.40
N ILE A 116 -0.11 10.71 3.13
CA ILE A 116 -0.73 11.54 2.10
C ILE A 116 -2.09 10.89 1.75
N PRO A 117 -3.22 11.45 2.24
CA PRO A 117 -4.57 10.93 1.98
C PRO A 117 -5.05 11.28 0.56
N LYS A 118 -4.27 10.90 -0.44
CA LYS A 118 -4.51 11.19 -1.85
C LYS A 118 -4.23 9.93 -2.67
N ASN A 119 -5.18 9.56 -3.50
CA ASN A 119 -4.96 8.47 -4.45
C ASN A 119 -4.12 8.98 -5.62
N LEU A 120 -2.84 8.62 -5.64
CA LEU A 120 -1.91 8.98 -6.71
C LEU A 120 -1.59 7.80 -7.64
N VAL A 121 -2.34 6.69 -7.53
CA VAL A 121 -2.17 5.56 -8.45
C VAL A 121 -2.55 5.99 -9.86
N GLY A 122 -1.64 5.75 -10.82
CA GLY A 122 -1.81 6.15 -12.23
C GLY A 122 -1.50 7.62 -12.55
N VAL A 123 -1.08 8.43 -11.57
CA VAL A 123 -0.61 9.80 -11.81
C VAL A 123 0.77 9.77 -12.47
N GLN A 124 1.08 10.78 -13.30
CA GLN A 124 2.40 10.92 -13.91
C GLN A 124 3.51 10.91 -12.86
N ARG A 125 4.61 10.21 -13.16
CA ARG A 125 5.73 10.02 -12.22
C ARG A 125 6.31 11.35 -11.72
N GLU A 126 6.36 12.36 -12.58
CA GLU A 126 6.84 13.70 -12.23
C GLU A 126 5.94 14.37 -11.18
N THR A 127 4.62 14.38 -11.39
CA THR A 127 3.66 14.95 -10.44
C THR A 127 3.67 14.20 -9.11
N LEU A 128 3.75 12.87 -9.15
CA LEU A 128 3.85 12.04 -7.95
C LEU A 128 5.12 12.39 -7.16
N GLN A 129 6.25 12.49 -7.86
CA GLN A 129 7.52 12.88 -7.26
C GLN A 129 7.45 14.27 -6.62
N GLU A 130 6.88 15.27 -7.29
CA GLU A 130 6.74 16.62 -6.74
C GLU A 130 5.86 16.66 -5.47
N GLN A 131 4.76 15.91 -5.46
CA GLN A 131 3.88 15.84 -4.28
C GLN A 131 4.60 15.17 -3.09
N VAL A 132 5.34 14.10 -3.35
CA VAL A 132 6.09 13.36 -2.32
C VAL A 132 7.27 14.18 -1.80
N LEU A 133 8.02 14.84 -2.68
CA LEU A 133 9.14 15.72 -2.33
C LEU A 133 8.73 16.97 -1.55
N ARG A 134 7.46 17.36 -1.59
CA ARG A 134 6.94 18.46 -0.75
C ARG A 134 6.81 18.05 0.72
N VAL A 135 6.69 16.76 1.00
CA VAL A 135 6.43 16.20 2.33
C VAL A 135 7.70 15.67 3.00
N LEU A 136 8.73 15.35 2.21
CA LEU A 136 10.10 15.03 2.63
C LEU A 136 10.88 16.30 3.02
#